data_AF-A0A258RWL0-F1
#
_entry.id   AF-A0A258RWL0-F1
#
_cell.length_a   1.000
_cell.length_b   1.000
_cell.length_c   1.000
_cell.angle_alpha   90.00
_cell.angle_beta   90.00
_cell.angle_gamma   90.00
#
_symmetry.space_group_name_H-M   'P 1'
#
loop_
_entity.id
_entity.type
_entity.pdbx_description
1 polymer ?
#
loop_
_entity_poly.entity_id
_entity_poly.type
_entity_poly.pdbx_seq_one_letter_code
_entity_poly.pdbx_strand_id
1 'polypeptide(L)'
;MYSSQNQFTPSAKKPALSREARLIWIGSKLAQSVCTDEGRLEDLNHRMWMRILQNGLAPVPARDATDQLAVDILAVAMLVEQVSADGGVEAAMAAVRLASRQGFAPAIAERFLRLGSTLVLWAALGSDGASAS
;
A
#
# COMPACT_ATOMS: atom_id res chain seq x y z
N MET A 1 16.29 3.26 48.99
CA MET A 1 15.59 4.01 47.93
C MET A 1 16.59 4.30 46.82
N TYR A 2 16.50 3.60 45.68
CA TYR A 2 16.95 4.11 44.38
C TYR A 2 16.02 3.48 43.34
N SER A 3 15.12 4.33 42.84
CA SER A 3 14.23 4.05 41.73
C SER A 3 15.04 4.15 40.44
N SER A 4 15.16 3.04 39.71
CA SER A 4 15.51 3.08 38.28
C SER A 4 14.24 2.79 37.49
N GLN A 5 13.47 3.84 37.23
CA GLN A 5 12.45 3.79 36.18
C GLN A 5 13.20 3.70 34.85
N ASN A 6 13.22 2.51 34.26
CA ASN A 6 13.48 2.35 32.84
C ASN A 6 12.39 3.13 32.09
N GLN A 7 12.71 4.35 31.67
CA GLN A 7 11.97 5.05 30.63
C GLN A 7 12.20 4.32 29.30
N PHE A 8 11.51 3.21 29.10
CA PHE A 8 11.14 2.82 27.74
C PHE A 8 10.06 3.80 27.32
N THR A 9 10.44 4.86 26.63
CA THR A 9 9.53 5.64 25.80
C THR A 9 9.35 4.86 24.49
N PRO A 10 8.20 4.19 24.23
CA PRO A 10 7.91 3.75 22.89
C PRO A 10 7.45 4.99 22.12
N SER A 11 8.41 5.77 21.65
CA SER A 11 8.16 6.86 20.71
C SER A 11 8.00 6.25 19.31
N ALA A 12 7.00 6.73 18.58
CA ALA A 12 6.37 6.19 17.37
C ALA A 12 5.49 4.94 17.63
N LYS A 13 4.16 5.11 17.57
CA LYS A 13 3.20 4.00 17.44
C LYS A 13 3.66 3.12 16.28
N LYS A 14 4.20 1.94 16.59
CA LYS A 14 4.47 0.94 15.55
C LYS A 14 3.17 0.70 14.78
N PRO A 15 3.17 0.76 13.43
CA PRO A 15 1.98 0.40 12.68
C PRO A 15 1.54 -1.02 13.05
N ALA A 16 0.23 -1.24 13.15
CA ALA A 16 -0.35 -2.48 13.66
C ALA A 16 -0.03 -3.73 12.81
N LEU A 17 0.43 -3.52 11.57
CA LEU A 17 0.76 -4.55 10.59
C LEU A 17 2.23 -4.45 10.17
N SER A 18 2.83 -5.56 9.72
CA SER A 18 4.14 -5.52 9.04
C SER A 18 4.05 -4.71 7.74
N ARG A 19 5.19 -4.29 7.18
CA ARG A 19 5.21 -3.54 5.91
C ARG A 19 4.58 -4.37 4.80
N GLU A 20 4.93 -5.65 4.72
CA GLU A 20 4.39 -6.61 3.76
C GLU A 20 2.87 -6.76 3.91
N ALA A 21 2.38 -6.86 5.14
CA ALA A 21 0.95 -6.96 5.41
C ALA A 21 0.18 -5.68 5.00
N ARG A 22 0.77 -4.49 5.18
CA ARG A 22 0.19 -3.23 4.67
C ARG A 22 0.16 -3.21 3.14
N LEU A 23 1.24 -3.62 2.48
CA LEU A 23 1.31 -3.68 1.02
C LEU A 23 0.30 -4.66 0.43
N ILE A 24 0.12 -5.83 1.05
CA ILE A 24 -0.89 -6.82 0.64
C ILE A 24 -2.31 -6.29 0.87
N TRP A 25 -2.55 -5.57 1.96
CA TRP A 25 -3.86 -4.96 2.19
C TRP A 25 -4.18 -3.90 1.14
N ILE A 26 -3.29 -2.92 0.93
CA ILE A 26 -3.46 -1.86 -0.07
C ILE A 26 -3.60 -2.47 -1.47
N GLY A 27 -2.72 -3.42 -1.80
CA GLY A 27 -2.74 -4.15 -3.05
C GLY A 27 -4.05 -4.90 -3.27
N SER A 28 -4.55 -5.62 -2.27
CA SER A 28 -5.84 -6.33 -2.36
C SER A 28 -7.02 -5.39 -2.59
N LYS A 29 -7.03 -4.21 -1.95
CA LYS A 29 -8.08 -3.20 -2.19
C LYS A 29 -8.01 -2.62 -3.60
N LEU A 30 -6.80 -2.38 -4.10
CA LEU A 30 -6.60 -1.96 -5.48
C LEU A 30 -7.03 -3.05 -6.47
N ALA A 31 -6.65 -4.30 -6.23
CA ALA A 31 -7.04 -5.47 -7.02
C ALA A 31 -8.56 -5.60 -7.13
N GLN A 32 -9.28 -5.49 -6.00
CA GLN A 32 -10.75 -5.48 -5.96
C GLN A 32 -11.37 -4.37 -6.81
N SER A 33 -10.70 -3.22 -6.94
CA SER A 33 -11.21 -2.11 -7.75
C SER A 33 -10.99 -2.27 -9.26
N VAL A 34 -10.05 -3.13 -9.67
CA VAL A 34 -9.70 -3.34 -11.08
C VAL A 34 -10.19 -4.68 -11.62
N CYS A 35 -10.48 -5.64 -10.74
CA CYS A 35 -10.91 -6.98 -11.09
C CYS A 35 -12.17 -7.34 -10.28
N THR A 36 -13.29 -7.53 -11.00
CA THR A 36 -14.58 -7.94 -10.41
C THR A 36 -14.85 -9.44 -10.53
N ASP A 37 -13.99 -10.17 -11.24
CA ASP A 37 -14.06 -11.62 -11.37
C ASP A 37 -13.32 -12.26 -10.19
N GLU A 38 -14.01 -13.10 -9.42
CA GLU A 38 -13.48 -13.67 -8.17
C GLU A 38 -12.27 -14.58 -8.41
N GLY A 39 -12.30 -15.43 -9.44
CA GLY A 39 -11.21 -16.35 -9.74
C GLY A 39 -9.95 -15.60 -10.20
N ARG A 40 -10.11 -14.54 -11.00
CA ARG A 40 -9.01 -13.66 -11.40
C ARG A 40 -8.49 -12.82 -10.25
N LEU A 41 -9.35 -12.40 -9.33
CA LEU A 41 -8.95 -11.66 -8.13
C LEU A 41 -8.12 -12.55 -7.19
N GLU A 42 -8.50 -13.82 -7.00
CA GLU A 42 -7.73 -14.78 -6.21
C GLU A 42 -6.33 -15.02 -6.81
N ASP A 43 -6.24 -15.29 -8.12
CA ASP A 43 -4.97 -15.45 -8.82
C ASP A 43 -4.09 -14.19 -8.70
N LEU A 44 -4.67 -13.01 -8.86
CA LEU A 44 -3.96 -11.74 -8.75
C LEU A 44 -3.41 -11.50 -7.33
N ASN A 45 -4.21 -11.77 -6.29
CA ASN A 45 -3.78 -11.68 -4.90
C ASN A 45 -2.68 -12.70 -4.58
N HIS A 46 -2.83 -13.93 -5.06
CA HIS A 46 -1.82 -14.98 -4.91
C HIS A 46 -0.49 -14.57 -5.55
N ARG A 47 -0.50 -14.02 -6.77
CA ARG A 47 0.70 -13.53 -7.45
C ARG A 47 1.37 -12.40 -6.68
N MET A 48 0.61 -11.41 -6.22
CA MET A 48 1.17 -10.33 -5.39
C MET A 48 1.84 -10.87 -4.13
N TRP A 49 1.20 -11.81 -3.44
CA TRP A 49 1.76 -12.47 -2.26
C TRP A 49 3.07 -13.19 -2.58
N MET A 50 3.08 -14.01 -3.64
CA MET A 50 4.27 -14.75 -4.05
C MET A 50 5.42 -13.83 -4.45
N ARG A 51 5.14 -12.67 -5.07
CA ARG A 51 6.19 -11.69 -5.40
C ARG A 51 6.87 -11.15 -4.15
N ILE A 52 6.10 -10.77 -3.14
CA ILE A 52 6.64 -10.28 -1.86
C ILE A 52 7.45 -11.37 -1.15
N LEU A 53 6.95 -12.60 -1.12
CA LEU A 53 7.68 -13.71 -0.48
C LEU A 53 8.98 -14.09 -1.20
N GLN A 54 8.95 -14.15 -2.54
CA GLN A 54 10.08 -14.64 -3.33
C GLN A 54 11.15 -13.57 -3.55
N ASN A 55 10.75 -12.31 -3.71
CA ASN A 55 11.65 -11.23 -4.15
C ASN A 55 11.72 -10.08 -3.13
N GLY A 56 11.00 -10.17 -2.02
CA GLY A 56 10.80 -9.03 -1.13
C GLY A 56 10.15 -7.87 -1.89
N LEU A 57 10.73 -6.69 -1.76
CA LEU A 57 10.27 -5.45 -2.42
C LEU A 57 11.16 -5.07 -3.61
N ALA A 58 11.94 -6.02 -4.14
CA ALA A 58 12.77 -5.78 -5.30
C ALA A 58 11.89 -5.66 -6.57
N PRO A 59 12.18 -4.70 -7.47
CA PRO A 59 11.48 -4.57 -8.74
C PRO A 59 11.91 -5.69 -9.68
N VAL A 60 11.11 -6.75 -9.74
CA VAL A 60 11.30 -7.86 -10.67
C VAL A 60 10.41 -7.66 -11.89
N PRO A 61 10.86 -7.97 -13.12
CA PRO A 61 10.03 -7.92 -14.31
C PRO A 61 8.81 -8.85 -14.23
N ALA A 62 7.74 -8.52 -14.95
CA ALA A 62 6.57 -9.38 -15.08
C ALA A 62 6.86 -10.57 -16.02
N ARG A 63 6.24 -11.71 -15.73
CA ARG A 63 6.33 -12.95 -16.52
C ARG A 63 5.26 -13.05 -17.59
N ASP A 64 4.10 -12.45 -17.35
CA ASP A 64 2.94 -12.43 -18.24
C ASP A 64 2.06 -11.20 -17.98
N ALA A 65 0.97 -11.02 -18.73
CA ALA A 65 0.10 -9.85 -18.61
C ALA A 65 -0.66 -9.77 -17.27
N THR A 66 -1.03 -10.90 -16.68
CA THR A 66 -1.69 -10.94 -15.35
C THR A 66 -0.68 -10.61 -14.26
N ASP A 67 0.55 -11.09 -14.41
CA ASP A 67 1.67 -10.75 -13.54
C ASP A 67 2.08 -9.28 -13.67
N GLN A 68 1.95 -8.67 -14.86
CA GLN A 68 2.15 -7.24 -15.05
C GLN A 68 1.16 -6.43 -14.23
N LEU A 69 -0.11 -6.85 -14.19
CA LEU A 69 -1.11 -6.21 -13.34
C LEU A 69 -0.74 -6.30 -11.84
N ALA A 70 -0.22 -7.45 -11.40
CA ALA A 70 0.28 -7.61 -10.02
C ALA A 70 1.46 -6.67 -9.72
N VAL A 71 2.40 -6.53 -10.67
CA VAL A 71 3.54 -5.60 -10.58
C VAL A 71 3.06 -4.16 -10.44
N ASP A 72 2.16 -3.73 -11.33
CA ASP A 72 1.65 -2.35 -11.34
C ASP A 72 0.90 -2.02 -10.04
N ILE A 73 0.09 -2.95 -9.52
CA ILE A 73 -0.62 -2.78 -8.25
C ILE A 73 0.36 -2.68 -7.08
N LEU A 74 1.36 -3.57 -7.01
CA LEU A 74 2.36 -3.52 -5.94
C LEU A 74 3.19 -2.24 -6.00
N ALA A 75 3.53 -1.75 -7.20
CA ALA A 75 4.28 -0.53 -7.37
C ALA A 75 3.50 0.69 -6.80
N VAL A 76 2.20 0.79 -7.11
CA VAL A 76 1.33 1.84 -6.53
C VAL A 76 1.20 1.65 -5.02
N ALA A 77 1.01 0.42 -4.53
CA ALA A 77 0.90 0.13 -3.11
C ALA A 77 2.17 0.54 -2.34
N MET A 78 3.36 0.29 -2.89
CA MET A 78 4.64 0.69 -2.31
C MET A 78 4.81 2.20 -2.25
N LEU A 79 4.46 2.91 -3.32
CA LEU A 79 4.50 4.38 -3.33
C LEU A 79 3.60 4.97 -2.25
N VAL A 80 2.38 4.45 -2.13
CA VAL A 80 1.39 4.92 -1.16
C VAL A 80 1.83 4.62 0.27
N GLU A 81 2.27 3.39 0.55
CA GLU A 81 2.76 2.98 1.86
C GLU A 81 3.95 3.83 2.31
N GLN A 82 4.89 4.11 1.41
CA GLN A 82 6.07 4.91 1.71
C GLN A 82 5.71 6.38 1.96
N VAL A 83 4.89 7.00 1.12
CA VAL A 83 4.59 8.43 1.21
C VAL A 83 3.61 8.74 2.34
N SER A 84 2.66 7.84 2.61
CA SER A 84 1.67 8.02 3.69
C SER A 84 2.27 7.92 5.08
N ALA A 85 3.40 7.23 5.25
CA ALA A 85 4.08 7.10 6.53
C ALA A 85 4.46 8.47 7.14
N ASP A 86 4.89 9.42 6.30
CA ASP A 86 5.36 10.74 6.73
C ASP A 86 4.40 11.88 6.37
N GLY A 87 3.68 11.76 5.24
CA GLY A 87 2.83 12.83 4.69
C GLY A 87 1.32 12.56 4.74
N GLY A 88 0.91 11.41 5.26
CA GLY A 88 -0.50 11.02 5.34
C GLY A 88 -1.18 10.85 3.97
N VAL A 89 -2.52 10.88 4.00
CA VAL A 89 -3.39 10.61 2.85
C VAL A 89 -3.14 11.56 1.67
N GLU A 90 -3.12 12.87 1.94
CA GLU A 90 -2.98 13.89 0.90
C GLU A 90 -1.64 13.80 0.16
N ALA A 91 -0.54 13.57 0.88
CA ALA A 91 0.77 13.40 0.26
C ALA A 91 0.81 12.15 -0.62
N ALA A 92 0.23 11.04 -0.15
CA ALA A 92 0.17 9.80 -0.93
C ALA A 92 -0.68 9.97 -2.21
N MET A 93 -1.83 10.64 -2.13
CA MET A 93 -2.63 10.95 -3.32
C MET A 93 -1.90 11.88 -4.29
N ALA A 94 -1.21 12.90 -3.79
CA ALA A 94 -0.41 13.81 -4.61
C ALA A 94 0.74 13.06 -5.31
N ALA A 95 1.43 12.17 -4.59
CA ALA A 95 2.50 11.35 -5.15
C ALA A 95 2.00 10.41 -6.25
N VAL A 96 0.88 9.72 -6.04
CA VAL A 96 0.27 8.86 -7.07
C VAL A 96 -0.17 9.68 -8.29
N ARG A 97 -0.75 10.87 -8.09
CA ARG A 97 -1.12 11.78 -9.19
C ARG A 97 0.09 12.25 -9.98
N LEU A 98 1.19 12.58 -9.31
CA LEU A 98 2.44 12.99 -9.97
C LEU A 98 3.04 11.82 -10.76
N ALA A 99 3.13 10.64 -10.15
CA ALA A 99 3.66 9.44 -10.80
C ALA A 99 2.82 9.05 -12.04
N SER A 100 1.49 9.13 -11.95
CA SER A 100 0.58 8.87 -13.07
C SER A 100 0.88 9.76 -14.28
N ARG A 101 1.15 11.06 -14.07
CA ARG A 101 1.53 12.00 -15.14
C ARG A 101 2.88 11.68 -15.79
N GLN A 102 3.72 10.90 -15.11
CA GLN A 102 5.01 10.45 -15.61
C GLN A 102 4.93 9.06 -16.28
N GLY A 103 3.73 8.51 -16.45
CA GLY A 103 3.50 7.21 -17.08
C GLY A 103 3.58 6.01 -16.14
N PHE A 104 3.67 6.24 -14.82
CA PHE A 104 3.67 5.17 -13.83
C PHE A 104 2.27 4.55 -13.69
N ALA A 105 2.11 3.31 -14.18
CA ALA A 105 0.91 2.50 -14.04
C ALA A 105 -0.41 3.31 -14.14
N PRO A 106 -0.64 4.06 -15.24
CA PRO A 106 -1.62 5.15 -15.27
C PRO A 106 -3.04 4.68 -14.93
N ALA A 107 -3.44 3.50 -15.40
CA ALA A 107 -4.75 2.92 -15.10
C ALA A 107 -4.93 2.57 -13.62
N ILE A 108 -3.88 2.04 -12.97
CA ILE A 108 -3.91 1.68 -11.55
C ILE A 108 -3.84 2.92 -10.68
N ALA A 109 -3.03 3.91 -11.06
CA ALA A 109 -2.94 5.18 -10.37
C ALA A 109 -4.29 5.93 -10.39
N GLU A 110 -5.00 5.93 -11.52
CA GLU A 110 -6.32 6.54 -11.61
C GLU A 110 -7.37 5.81 -10.74
N ARG A 111 -7.31 4.47 -10.70
CA ARG A 111 -8.15 3.64 -9.82
C ARG A 111 -7.83 3.90 -8.35
N PHE A 112 -6.56 4.01 -8.00
CA PHE A 112 -6.13 4.41 -6.66
C PHE A 112 -6.70 5.77 -6.29
N LEU A 113 -6.60 6.79 -7.15
CA LEU A 113 -7.12 8.13 -6.85
C LEU A 113 -8.64 8.13 -6.62
N ARG A 114 -9.38 7.22 -7.27
CA ARG A 114 -10.82 7.00 -7.01
C ARG A 114 -11.10 6.25 -5.71
N LEU A 115 -10.21 5.34 -5.29
CA LEU A 115 -10.34 4.60 -4.03
C LEU A 115 -9.82 5.38 -2.82
N GLY A 116 -8.74 6.15 -2.97
CA GLY A 116 -8.06 6.89 -1.92
C GLY A 116 -8.92 8.00 -1.31
N SER A 117 -9.99 8.41 -2.00
CA SER A 117 -11.04 9.25 -1.42
C SER A 117 -11.96 8.51 -0.44
N THR A 118 -11.77 7.20 -0.22
CA THR A 118 -12.56 6.38 0.72
C THR A 118 -11.73 6.01 1.96
N LEU A 119 -12.34 6.13 3.15
CA LEU A 119 -11.69 5.88 4.45
C LEU A 119 -11.16 4.44 4.61
N VAL A 120 -11.77 3.47 3.93
CA VAL A 120 -11.47 2.03 4.08
C VAL A 120 -10.05 1.64 3.65
N LEU A 121 -9.44 2.40 2.74
CA LEU A 121 -8.07 2.14 2.29
C LEU A 121 -7.04 2.50 3.37
N TRP A 122 -7.32 3.53 4.16
CA TRP A 122 -6.39 4.15 5.09
C TRP A 122 -6.38 3.52 6.48
N ALA A 123 -7.41 2.75 6.81
CA ALA A 123 -7.52 2.00 8.06
C ALA A 123 -6.29 1.10 8.34
N ALA A 124 -5.73 0.46 7.31
CA ALA A 124 -4.54 -0.39 7.47
C ALA A 124 -3.22 0.37 7.62
N LEU A 125 -3.20 1.65 7.23
CA LEU A 125 -2.05 2.54 7.39
C LEU A 125 -2.07 3.23 8.76
N GLY A 126 -3.12 3.04 9.57
CA GLY A 126 -3.29 3.74 10.85
C GLY A 126 -3.54 5.24 10.68
N SER A 127 -3.92 5.68 9.47
CA SER A 127 -4.08 7.09 9.13
C SER A 127 -5.46 7.66 9.51
N ASP A 128 -6.36 6.86 10.08
CA ASP A 128 -7.68 7.28 10.58
C ASP A 128 -7.62 8.29 11.75
N GLY A 129 -6.42 8.65 12.24
CA GLY A 129 -6.23 9.49 13.44
C GLY A 129 -5.42 10.77 13.27
N ALA A 130 -5.05 11.20 12.06
CA ALA A 130 -4.23 12.41 11.85
C ALA A 130 -5.04 13.64 11.40
N SER A 131 -6.33 13.70 11.74
CA SER A 131 -7.14 14.92 11.65
C SER A 131 -8.22 14.90 12.74
N ALA A 132 -7.79 15.12 13.97
CA ALA A 132 -8.61 15.76 14.99
C ALA A 132 -7.70 16.77 15.68
N SER A 133 -8.16 18.02 15.63
CA SER A 133 -7.50 19.26 16.05
C SER A 133 -7.05 19.28 17.51
#